data_AF-Q3UPY0-F1
#
_entry.id   AF-Q3UPY0-F1
#
_cell.length_a   1.000
_cell.length_b   1.000
_cell.length_c   1.000
_cell.angle_alpha   90.00
_cell.angle_beta   90.00
_cell.angle_gamma   90.00
#
_symmetry.space_group_name_H-M   'P 1'
#
loop_
_entity.id
_entity.type
_entity.pdbx_description
1 polymer ?
#
loop_
_entity_poly.entity_id
_entity_poly.type
_entity_poly.pdbx_seq_one_letter_code
_entity_poly.pdbx_strand_id
1 'polypeptide(L)'
;MSLMDKSDLFFHDYSIAPLFVQENYLHVKPVAAGGDMKKHLMLLSRAADSICDGDLVDNQIRSKQNWSLLPTQAIYASVLPGELMRGYMTQFPSFPSWLGKHSSTGKHDRIVQDLSLHMSLRTYSSKRTVNMDYLSHIRDALVRPLTSQGVEGAQHVIKLMDTYYLMKEDFENIMEVSSWGGKPSAFSKLDPKVKAAFTRAYNKEAHLTPYSLQVVKTSRLSTGPALDSEYSEEFQEDDTQSEKEQDAVETDAMI
;
A
#
# COMPACT_ATOMS: atom_id res chain seq x y z
N MET A 1 -30.96 -28.16 -2.74
CA MET A 1 -29.73 -28.15 -3.56
C MET A 1 -28.96 -29.42 -3.27
N SER A 2 -28.67 -30.17 -4.32
CA SER A 2 -27.74 -31.31 -4.28
C SER A 2 -26.31 -30.83 -3.98
N LEU A 3 -25.38 -31.76 -3.75
CA LEU A 3 -23.96 -31.41 -3.60
C LEU A 3 -23.42 -30.75 -4.88
N MET A 4 -23.82 -31.26 -6.05
CA MET A 4 -23.38 -30.72 -7.34
C MET A 4 -23.89 -29.30 -7.53
N ASP A 5 -25.18 -29.04 -7.27
CA ASP A 5 -25.74 -27.68 -7.42
C ASP A 5 -25.00 -26.66 -6.53
N LYS A 6 -24.59 -27.07 -5.32
CA LYS A 6 -23.83 -26.20 -4.41
C LYS A 6 -22.41 -25.95 -4.91
N SER A 7 -21.77 -26.98 -5.47
CA SER A 7 -20.45 -26.83 -6.08
C SER A 7 -20.52 -25.95 -7.32
N ASP A 8 -21.56 -26.05 -8.13
CA ASP A 8 -21.75 -25.26 -9.35
C ASP A 8 -21.85 -23.75 -9.05
N LEU A 9 -22.36 -23.37 -7.86
CA LEU A 9 -22.38 -21.97 -7.43
C LEU A 9 -20.99 -21.33 -7.40
N PHE A 10 -19.97 -22.10 -7.03
CA PHE A 10 -18.59 -21.64 -7.02
C PHE A 10 -18.07 -21.41 -8.44
N PHE A 11 -18.50 -22.22 -9.41
CA PHE A 11 -18.02 -22.15 -10.79
C PHE A 11 -18.62 -21.01 -11.61
N HIS A 12 -19.63 -20.30 -11.11
CA HIS A 12 -20.10 -19.05 -11.73
C HIS A 12 -19.00 -17.99 -11.81
N ASP A 13 -18.21 -17.86 -10.74
CA ASP A 13 -16.99 -17.05 -10.73
C ASP A 13 -16.02 -17.63 -9.69
N TYR A 14 -15.27 -18.65 -10.11
CA TYR A 14 -14.32 -19.35 -9.24
C TYR A 14 -13.17 -18.45 -8.78
N SER A 15 -12.96 -17.31 -9.43
CA SER A 15 -11.87 -16.40 -9.12
C SER A 15 -12.16 -15.52 -7.89
N ILE A 16 -13.43 -15.10 -7.73
CA ILE A 16 -13.85 -14.19 -6.66
C ILE A 16 -14.77 -14.86 -5.62
N ALA A 17 -15.44 -15.97 -5.96
CA ALA A 17 -16.39 -16.63 -5.06
C ALA A 17 -15.80 -16.96 -3.67
N PRO A 18 -14.57 -17.51 -3.53
CA PRO A 18 -13.95 -17.73 -2.22
C PRO A 18 -13.87 -16.48 -1.36
N LEU A 19 -13.54 -15.34 -1.98
CA LEU A 19 -13.38 -14.06 -1.27
C LEU A 19 -14.74 -13.57 -0.75
N PHE A 20 -15.81 -13.74 -1.52
CA PHE A 20 -17.16 -13.43 -1.06
C PHE A 20 -17.58 -14.30 0.12
N VAL A 21 -17.29 -15.60 0.09
CA VAL A 21 -17.61 -16.49 1.20
C VAL A 21 -16.82 -16.09 2.45
N GLN A 22 -15.52 -15.82 2.31
CA GLN A 22 -14.65 -15.43 3.42
C GLN A 22 -15.02 -14.08 4.05
N GLU A 23 -15.43 -13.09 3.26
CA GLU A 23 -15.87 -11.80 3.79
C GLU A 23 -17.19 -11.94 4.56
N ASN A 24 -18.11 -12.77 4.07
CA ASN A 24 -19.51 -12.73 4.49
C ASN A 24 -19.94 -13.85 5.46
N TYR A 25 -19.18 -14.94 5.62
CA TYR A 25 -19.60 -16.05 6.48
C TYR A 25 -19.81 -15.64 7.96
N LEU A 26 -19.08 -14.62 8.43
CA LEU A 26 -19.20 -14.06 9.78
C LEU A 26 -20.55 -13.37 10.04
N HIS A 27 -21.23 -12.92 9.00
CA HIS A 27 -22.51 -12.21 9.09
C HIS A 27 -23.72 -13.16 9.10
N VAL A 28 -23.49 -14.48 9.10
CA VAL A 28 -24.55 -15.49 9.09
C VAL A 28 -24.90 -15.94 10.50
N LYS A 29 -26.20 -16.07 10.78
CA LYS A 29 -26.72 -16.74 11.98
C LYS A 29 -27.03 -18.20 11.64
N PRO A 30 -26.18 -19.17 12.04
CA PRO A 30 -26.37 -20.58 11.73
C PRO A 30 -27.57 -21.15 12.49
N VAL A 31 -28.44 -21.86 11.77
CA VAL A 31 -29.63 -22.50 12.35
C VAL A 31 -29.23 -23.58 13.36
N ALA A 32 -28.14 -24.30 13.08
CA ALA A 32 -27.62 -25.36 13.95
C ALA A 32 -27.16 -24.86 15.33
N ALA A 33 -26.82 -23.58 15.48
CA ALA A 33 -26.47 -23.00 16.77
C ALA A 33 -27.71 -22.72 17.64
N GLY A 34 -28.89 -22.51 17.05
CA GLY A 34 -30.14 -22.29 17.79
C GLY A 34 -30.10 -21.14 18.79
N GLY A 35 -29.24 -20.13 18.58
CA GLY A 35 -29.03 -19.01 19.51
C GLY A 35 -27.96 -19.24 20.58
N ASP A 36 -27.36 -20.43 20.67
CA ASP A 36 -26.25 -20.73 21.57
C ASP A 36 -24.92 -20.17 21.02
N MET A 37 -24.35 -19.20 21.73
CA MET A 37 -23.11 -18.54 21.36
C MET A 37 -21.91 -19.51 21.30
N LYS A 38 -21.87 -20.52 22.18
CA LYS A 38 -20.74 -21.47 22.20
C LYS A 38 -20.72 -22.32 20.92
N LYS A 39 -21.89 -22.79 20.49
CA LYS A 39 -22.04 -23.53 19.22
C LYS A 39 -21.80 -22.63 18.01
N HIS A 40 -22.26 -21.38 18.08
CA HIS A 40 -22.01 -20.40 17.01
C HIS A 40 -20.51 -20.20 16.77
N LEU A 41 -19.74 -19.91 17.83
CA LEU A 41 -18.29 -19.74 17.73
C LEU A 41 -17.58 -21.00 17.21
N MET A 42 -18.04 -22.19 17.63
CA MET A 42 -17.51 -23.45 17.13
C MET A 42 -17.76 -23.63 15.62
N LEU A 43 -18.93 -23.27 15.11
CA LEU A 43 -19.24 -23.33 13.68
C LEU A 43 -18.41 -22.32 12.87
N LEU A 44 -18.23 -21.10 13.40
CA LEU A 44 -17.34 -20.11 12.82
C LEU A 44 -15.90 -20.61 12.72
N SER A 45 -15.36 -21.20 13.80
CA SER A 45 -14.02 -21.78 13.80
C SER A 45 -13.87 -22.86 12.73
N ARG A 46 -14.83 -23.80 12.64
CA ARG A 46 -14.79 -24.87 11.64
C ARG A 46 -14.92 -24.35 10.21
N ALA A 47 -15.70 -23.30 10.00
CA ALA A 47 -15.81 -22.64 8.70
C ALA A 47 -14.49 -21.94 8.33
N ALA A 48 -13.84 -21.29 9.29
CA ALA A 48 -12.52 -20.69 9.11
C ALA A 48 -11.45 -21.74 8.73
N ASP A 49 -11.41 -22.87 9.44
CA ASP A 49 -10.48 -23.98 9.13
C ASP A 49 -10.67 -24.46 7.66
N SER A 50 -11.93 -24.64 7.25
CA SER A 50 -12.27 -25.03 5.87
C SER A 50 -11.84 -23.98 4.83
N ILE A 51 -11.99 -22.69 5.13
CA ILE A 51 -11.54 -21.61 4.24
C ILE A 51 -10.01 -21.63 4.12
N CYS A 52 -9.29 -21.89 5.21
CA CYS A 52 -7.83 -22.04 5.19
C CYS A 52 -7.39 -23.24 4.34
N ASP A 53 -8.08 -24.38 4.43
CA ASP A 53 -7.84 -25.52 3.54
C ASP A 53 -8.08 -25.15 2.06
N GLY A 54 -9.11 -24.35 1.80
CA GLY A 54 -9.39 -23.80 0.47
C GLY A 54 -8.26 -22.90 -0.06
N ASP A 55 -7.65 -22.07 0.80
CA ASP A 55 -6.51 -21.21 0.46
C ASP A 55 -5.24 -22.03 0.14
N LEU A 56 -4.99 -23.12 0.89
CA LEU A 56 -3.89 -24.05 0.58
C LEU A 56 -4.06 -24.68 -0.81
N VAL A 57 -5.28 -25.07 -1.16
CA VAL A 57 -5.60 -25.61 -2.48
C VAL A 57 -5.45 -24.52 -3.56
N ASP A 58 -5.92 -23.30 -3.31
CA ASP A 58 -5.76 -22.16 -4.25
C ASP A 58 -4.29 -21.87 -4.55
N ASN A 59 -3.44 -21.84 -3.50
CA ASN A 59 -2.00 -21.67 -3.65
C ASN A 59 -1.37 -22.82 -4.47
N GLN A 60 -1.80 -24.07 -4.24
CA GLN A 60 -1.34 -25.20 -5.05
C GLN A 60 -1.79 -25.12 -6.51
N ILE A 61 -3.01 -24.65 -6.78
CA ILE A 61 -3.51 -24.42 -8.14
C ILE A 61 -2.67 -23.36 -8.83
N ARG A 62 -2.48 -22.18 -8.21
CA ARG A 62 -1.77 -21.06 -8.84
C ARG A 62 -0.28 -21.30 -9.01
N SER A 63 0.37 -21.97 -8.05
CA SER A 63 1.80 -22.29 -8.14
C SER A 63 2.13 -23.33 -9.20
N LYS A 64 1.28 -24.35 -9.38
CA LYS A 64 1.53 -25.47 -10.32
C LYS A 64 0.67 -25.44 -11.59
N GLN A 65 -0.21 -24.45 -11.72
CA GLN A 65 -1.20 -24.35 -12.80
C GLN A 65 -2.09 -25.60 -12.93
N ASN A 66 -2.40 -26.25 -11.81
CA ASN A 66 -3.16 -27.49 -11.78
C ASN A 66 -4.66 -27.26 -11.54
N TRP A 67 -5.38 -26.91 -12.60
CA TRP A 67 -6.81 -26.61 -12.57
C TRP A 67 -7.72 -27.80 -12.23
N SER A 68 -7.19 -29.04 -12.22
CA SER A 68 -7.96 -30.23 -11.82
C SER A 68 -8.40 -30.20 -10.34
N LEU A 69 -7.77 -29.35 -9.52
CA LEU A 69 -8.10 -29.19 -8.11
C LEU A 69 -9.24 -28.19 -7.85
N LEU A 70 -9.77 -27.50 -8.88
CA LEU A 70 -10.87 -26.54 -8.71
C LEU A 70 -12.11 -27.14 -8.01
N PRO A 71 -12.56 -28.38 -8.31
CA PRO A 71 -13.66 -28.99 -7.55
C PRO A 71 -13.32 -29.18 -6.07
N THR A 72 -12.05 -29.46 -5.75
CA THR A 72 -11.60 -29.60 -4.36
C THR A 72 -11.64 -28.24 -3.64
N GLN A 73 -11.19 -27.17 -4.32
CA GLN A 73 -11.30 -25.81 -3.83
C GLN A 73 -12.77 -25.40 -3.61
N ALA A 74 -13.67 -25.74 -4.54
CA ALA A 74 -15.10 -25.46 -4.43
C ALA A 74 -15.70 -26.05 -3.14
N ILE A 75 -15.32 -27.27 -2.78
CA ILE A 75 -15.76 -27.92 -1.55
C ILE A 75 -15.26 -27.16 -0.31
N TYR A 76 -13.95 -26.89 -0.21
CA TYR A 76 -13.37 -26.29 0.99
C TYR A 76 -13.67 -24.79 1.14
N ALA A 77 -13.65 -24.03 0.05
CA ALA A 77 -13.80 -22.58 0.09
C ALA A 77 -15.27 -22.11 0.04
N SER A 78 -16.21 -22.95 -0.42
CA SER A 78 -17.61 -22.53 -0.62
C SER A 78 -18.62 -23.49 0.01
N VAL A 79 -18.64 -24.76 -0.41
CA VAL A 79 -19.69 -25.71 0.00
C VAL A 79 -19.65 -26.02 1.50
N LEU A 80 -18.48 -26.36 2.03
CA LEU A 80 -18.32 -26.76 3.42
C LEU A 80 -18.57 -25.58 4.39
N PRO A 81 -18.03 -24.36 4.16
CA PRO A 81 -18.42 -23.18 4.94
C PRO A 81 -19.91 -22.88 4.86
N GLY A 82 -20.53 -23.04 3.67
CA GLY A 82 -21.96 -22.86 3.46
C GLY A 82 -22.84 -23.82 4.26
N GLU A 83 -22.43 -25.09 4.41
CA GLU A 83 -23.14 -26.05 5.26
C GLU A 83 -22.95 -25.79 6.74
N LEU A 84 -21.73 -25.47 7.17
CA LEU A 84 -21.42 -25.17 8.57
C LEU A 84 -22.14 -23.92 9.05
N MET A 85 -22.17 -22.88 8.21
CA MET A 85 -22.81 -21.60 8.49
C MET A 85 -24.23 -21.53 7.94
N ARG A 86 -24.87 -22.66 7.62
CA ARG A 86 -26.23 -22.66 7.06
C ARG A 86 -27.22 -21.93 7.97
N GLY A 87 -27.82 -20.87 7.46
CA GLY A 87 -28.85 -20.13 8.18
C GLY A 87 -29.21 -18.81 7.54
N TYR A 88 -29.41 -17.78 8.37
CA TYR A 88 -29.90 -16.47 7.93
C TYR A 88 -28.77 -15.45 7.90
N MET A 89 -28.58 -14.80 6.74
CA MET A 89 -27.62 -13.70 6.60
C MET A 89 -28.20 -12.43 7.24
N THR A 90 -27.47 -11.83 8.18
CA THR A 90 -27.95 -10.67 8.94
C THR A 90 -27.88 -9.36 8.18
N GLN A 91 -26.99 -9.27 7.19
CA GLN A 91 -26.72 -8.06 6.40
C GLN A 91 -26.62 -8.42 4.92
N PHE A 92 -26.72 -7.43 4.04
CA PHE A 92 -26.50 -7.67 2.61
C PHE A 92 -25.03 -8.08 2.37
N PRO A 93 -24.74 -9.07 1.50
CA PRO A 93 -23.36 -9.48 1.24
C PRO A 93 -22.50 -8.30 0.78
N SER A 94 -21.44 -8.00 1.53
CA SER A 94 -20.47 -6.98 1.16
C SER A 94 -19.47 -7.53 0.16
N PHE A 95 -19.00 -6.64 -0.70
CA PHE A 95 -17.91 -6.95 -1.62
C PHE A 95 -16.62 -7.26 -0.84
N PRO A 96 -15.79 -8.23 -1.28
CA PRO A 96 -14.58 -8.60 -0.54
C PRO A 96 -13.59 -7.45 -0.41
N SER A 97 -13.25 -7.11 0.83
CA SER A 97 -12.33 -6.00 1.13
C SER A 97 -10.87 -6.38 0.91
N TRP A 98 -10.58 -7.68 0.83
CA TRP A 98 -9.24 -8.25 0.68
C TRP A 98 -8.46 -7.65 -0.51
N LEU A 99 -9.11 -7.45 -1.66
CA LEU A 99 -8.46 -6.90 -2.86
C LEU A 99 -7.88 -5.50 -2.62
N GLY A 100 -8.66 -4.63 -1.97
CA GLY A 100 -8.21 -3.29 -1.60
C GLY A 100 -7.09 -3.32 -0.57
N LYS A 101 -7.17 -4.24 0.40
CA LYS A 101 -6.12 -4.44 1.42
C LYS A 101 -4.84 -4.99 0.83
N HIS A 102 -4.92 -5.91 -0.13
CA HIS A 102 -3.77 -6.45 -0.83
C HIS A 102 -3.05 -5.37 -1.65
N SER A 103 -3.81 -4.56 -2.40
CA SER A 103 -3.27 -3.40 -3.12
C SER A 103 -2.59 -2.39 -2.18
N SER A 104 -3.26 -2.06 -1.07
CA SER A 104 -2.69 -1.18 -0.04
C SER A 104 -1.40 -1.76 0.53
N THR A 105 -1.37 -3.06 0.84
CA THR A 105 -0.16 -3.76 1.33
C THR A 105 0.98 -3.63 0.31
N GLY A 106 0.72 -3.83 -0.98
CA GLY A 106 1.71 -3.63 -2.03
C GLY A 106 2.24 -2.20 -2.13
N LYS A 107 1.38 -1.19 -1.96
CA LYS A 107 1.81 0.23 -1.88
C LYS A 107 2.76 0.45 -0.69
N HIS A 108 2.38 -0.01 0.50
CA HIS A 108 3.21 0.14 1.71
C HIS A 108 4.55 -0.60 1.56
N ASP A 109 4.52 -1.78 0.96
CA ASP A 109 5.70 -2.59 0.69
C ASP A 109 6.70 -1.87 -0.24
N ARG A 110 6.23 -1.21 -1.31
CA ARG A 110 7.09 -0.39 -2.19
C ARG A 110 7.67 0.81 -1.46
N ILE A 111 6.85 1.55 -0.71
CA ILE A 111 7.31 2.72 0.06
C ILE A 111 8.45 2.34 1.02
N VAL A 112 8.27 1.26 1.80
CA VAL A 112 9.30 0.83 2.75
C VAL A 112 10.57 0.36 2.01
N GLN A 113 10.43 -0.23 0.83
CA GLN A 113 11.57 -0.59 -0.01
C GLN A 113 12.36 0.64 -0.44
N ASP A 114 11.68 1.67 -0.92
CA ASP A 114 12.31 2.91 -1.40
C ASP A 114 13.01 3.64 -0.25
N LEU A 115 12.35 3.75 0.91
CA LEU A 115 12.95 4.27 2.14
C LEU A 115 14.22 3.50 2.54
N SER A 116 14.18 2.17 2.45
CA SER A 116 15.34 1.33 2.75
C SER A 116 16.50 1.57 1.79
N LEU A 117 16.22 1.87 0.52
CA LEU A 117 17.24 2.21 -0.48
C LEU A 117 17.84 3.60 -0.22
N HIS A 118 17.02 4.60 0.09
CA HIS A 118 17.48 5.94 0.46
C HIS A 118 18.41 5.92 1.67
N MET A 119 18.01 5.20 2.71
CA MET A 119 18.74 5.15 3.96
C MET A 119 19.99 4.24 3.92
N SER A 120 20.22 3.50 2.83
CA SER A 120 21.22 2.42 2.77
C SER A 120 22.66 2.87 3.00
N LEU A 121 23.01 4.13 2.67
CA LEU A 121 24.37 4.67 2.90
C LEU A 121 24.65 4.98 4.37
N ARG A 122 23.60 5.21 5.18
CA ARG A 122 23.73 5.51 6.62
C ARG A 122 23.29 4.36 7.52
N THR A 123 22.49 3.45 6.99
CA THR A 123 21.88 2.37 7.76
C THR A 123 22.16 1.03 7.10
N TYR A 124 22.65 0.07 7.89
CA TYR A 124 22.70 -1.32 7.47
C TYR A 124 21.41 -2.00 7.90
N SER A 125 20.36 -1.81 7.10
CA SER A 125 18.99 -2.16 7.47
C SER A 125 18.32 -3.01 6.40
N SER A 126 17.52 -3.98 6.84
CA SER A 126 16.58 -4.67 5.96
C SER A 126 15.28 -3.89 5.90
N LYS A 127 14.52 -4.05 4.80
CA LYS A 127 13.15 -3.54 4.67
C LYS A 127 12.29 -3.78 5.91
N ARG A 128 12.39 -4.98 6.49
CA ARG A 128 11.66 -5.37 7.70
C ARG A 128 12.06 -4.53 8.91
N THR A 129 13.35 -4.33 9.10
CA THR A 129 13.91 -3.51 10.18
C THR A 129 13.49 -2.05 10.02
N VAL A 130 13.52 -1.51 8.78
CA VAL A 130 13.01 -0.17 8.49
C VAL A 130 11.56 -0.04 8.95
N ASN A 131 10.69 -0.98 8.55
CA ASN A 131 9.26 -0.94 8.85
C ASN A 131 8.95 -1.06 10.35
N MET A 132 9.55 -2.04 11.01
CA MET A 132 9.19 -2.40 12.39
C MET A 132 9.86 -1.49 13.42
N ASP A 133 11.12 -1.11 13.20
CA ASP A 133 11.96 -0.49 14.23
C ASP A 133 12.24 0.98 13.92
N TYR A 134 12.64 1.31 12.70
CA TYR A 134 13.08 2.68 12.37
C TYR A 134 11.94 3.65 12.07
N LEU A 135 10.90 3.21 11.36
CA LEU A 135 9.89 4.09 10.77
C LEU A 135 9.22 5.01 11.81
N SER A 136 8.84 4.43 12.96
CA SER A 136 8.21 5.17 14.06
C SER A 136 9.14 6.23 14.66
N HIS A 137 10.41 5.89 14.86
CA HIS A 137 11.42 6.79 15.41
C HIS A 137 11.80 7.91 14.43
N ILE A 138 11.91 7.58 13.14
CA ILE A 138 12.19 8.57 12.09
C ILE A 138 11.02 9.56 11.97
N ARG A 139 9.78 9.07 11.94
CA ARG A 139 8.59 9.92 11.97
C ARG A 139 8.65 10.90 13.13
N ASP A 140 8.92 10.41 14.34
CA ASP A 140 8.93 11.26 15.53
C ASP A 140 10.10 12.25 15.51
N ALA A 141 11.27 11.85 14.99
CA ALA A 141 12.42 12.73 14.81
C ALA A 141 12.16 13.83 13.77
N LEU A 142 11.36 13.56 12.74
CA LEU A 142 10.94 14.53 11.72
C LEU A 142 9.86 15.49 12.24
N VAL A 143 8.85 15.00 12.97
CA VAL A 143 7.70 15.83 13.39
C VAL A 143 7.98 16.62 14.66
N ARG A 144 8.78 16.09 15.60
CA ARG A 144 9.02 16.73 16.90
C ARG A 144 9.62 18.13 16.79
N PRO A 145 10.65 18.39 15.95
CA PRO A 145 11.21 19.73 15.78
C PRO A 145 10.17 20.73 15.25
N LEU A 146 9.35 20.33 14.27
CA LEU A 146 8.29 21.17 13.71
C LEU A 146 7.20 21.50 14.73
N THR A 147 6.96 20.58 15.67
CA THR A 147 5.96 20.77 16.73
C THR A 147 6.47 21.68 17.85
N SER A 148 7.72 21.50 18.29
CA SER A 148 8.26 22.24 19.46
C SER A 148 8.88 23.58 19.11
N GLN A 149 9.52 23.71 17.94
CA GLN A 149 10.28 24.90 17.53
C GLN A 149 9.61 25.66 16.36
N GLY A 150 8.50 25.12 15.81
CA GLY A 150 7.77 25.76 14.72
C GLY A 150 8.65 25.95 13.48
N VAL A 151 8.71 27.19 12.98
CA VAL A 151 9.45 27.56 11.76
C VAL A 151 10.96 27.29 11.88
N GLU A 152 11.54 27.49 13.06
CA GLU A 152 12.97 27.26 13.30
C GLU A 152 13.35 25.77 13.22
N GLY A 153 12.38 24.88 13.49
CA GLY A 153 12.56 23.44 13.41
C GLY A 153 12.73 22.92 11.98
N ALA A 154 12.35 23.69 10.95
CA ALA A 154 12.42 23.26 9.55
C ALA A 154 13.85 22.90 9.11
N GLN A 155 14.83 23.71 9.51
CA GLN A 155 16.24 23.48 9.20
C GLN A 155 16.78 22.19 9.84
N HIS A 156 16.33 21.86 11.05
CA HIS A 156 16.71 20.61 11.71
C HIS A 156 16.13 19.38 10.99
N VAL A 157 14.89 19.48 10.50
CA VAL A 157 14.24 18.42 9.72
C VAL A 157 14.97 18.22 8.39
N ILE A 158 15.25 19.30 7.66
CA ILE A 158 15.98 19.24 6.38
C ILE A 158 17.34 18.58 6.57
N LYS A 159 18.11 19.00 7.58
CA LYS A 159 19.39 18.36 7.90
C LYS A 159 19.26 16.86 8.20
N LEU A 160 18.19 16.44 8.88
CA LEU A 160 17.94 15.02 9.15
C LEU A 160 17.61 14.29 7.85
N MET A 161 16.77 14.88 7.00
CA MET A 161 16.45 14.33 5.68
C MET A 161 17.71 14.15 4.85
N ASP A 162 18.58 15.16 4.75
CA ASP A 162 19.86 15.08 4.05
C ASP A 162 20.81 14.04 4.63
N THR A 163 20.83 13.92 5.96
CA THR A 163 21.69 12.93 6.62
C THR A 163 21.35 11.52 6.14
N TYR A 164 20.05 11.21 6.03
CA TYR A 164 19.53 9.90 5.61
C TYR A 164 19.12 9.83 4.13
N TYR A 165 19.47 10.85 3.33
CA TYR A 165 19.14 10.96 1.91
C TYR A 165 17.63 10.80 1.61
N LEU A 166 16.77 11.30 2.49
CA LEU A 166 15.33 11.27 2.35
C LEU A 166 14.85 12.43 1.49
N MET A 167 13.94 12.15 0.56
CA MET A 167 13.27 13.13 -0.26
C MET A 167 12.00 13.66 0.42
N LYS A 168 11.45 14.74 -0.13
CA LYS A 168 10.14 15.26 0.29
C LYS A 168 9.03 14.20 0.17
N GLU A 169 9.06 13.38 -0.87
CA GLU A 169 8.12 12.28 -1.05
C GLU A 169 8.22 11.25 0.08
N ASP A 170 9.45 10.92 0.50
CA ASP A 170 9.70 10.02 1.64
C ASP A 170 9.12 10.58 2.94
N PHE A 171 9.24 11.89 3.16
CA PHE A 171 8.66 12.53 4.32
C PHE A 171 7.15 12.29 4.39
N GLU A 172 6.43 12.52 3.28
CA GLU A 172 4.98 12.32 3.19
C GLU A 172 4.61 10.84 3.35
N ASN A 173 5.36 9.97 2.68
CA ASN A 173 5.23 8.51 2.75
C ASN A 173 5.41 7.96 4.18
N ILE A 174 6.41 8.46 4.93
CA ILE A 174 6.64 8.10 6.33
C ILE A 174 5.43 8.49 7.19
N MET A 175 4.83 9.65 6.95
CA MET A 175 3.64 10.09 7.68
C MET A 175 2.41 9.20 7.40
N GLU A 176 2.25 8.74 6.15
CA GLU A 176 1.16 7.85 5.74
C GLU A 176 1.32 6.45 6.36
N VAL A 177 2.46 5.79 6.11
CA VAL A 177 2.73 4.39 6.49
C VAL A 177 2.82 4.21 8.01
N SER A 178 3.22 5.25 8.74
CA SER A 178 3.35 5.19 10.20
C SER A 178 2.03 5.48 10.97
N SER A 179 0.91 5.58 10.26
CA SER A 179 -0.40 5.87 10.87
C SER A 179 -1.17 4.57 11.18
N TRP A 180 -1.50 4.37 12.45
CA TRP A 180 -2.17 3.15 12.92
C TRP A 180 -3.61 3.46 13.36
N GLY A 181 -4.57 2.65 12.90
CA GLY A 181 -5.97 2.73 13.34
C GLY A 181 -6.72 3.99 12.91
N GLY A 182 -6.37 4.58 11.76
CA GLY A 182 -7.06 5.76 11.20
C GLY A 182 -6.86 7.05 12.02
N LYS A 183 -5.88 7.09 12.92
CA LYS A 183 -5.56 8.29 13.69
C LYS A 183 -4.87 9.33 12.78
N PRO A 184 -5.27 10.61 12.86
CA PRO A 184 -4.59 11.68 12.12
C PRO A 184 -3.10 11.71 12.47
N SER A 185 -2.24 11.90 11.47
CA SER A 185 -0.79 12.02 11.68
C SER A 185 -0.46 13.24 12.56
N ALA A 186 0.61 13.19 13.34
CA ALA A 186 1.04 14.33 14.13
C ALA A 186 1.37 15.54 13.25
N PHE A 187 1.88 15.31 12.04
CA PHE A 187 2.12 16.33 11.03
C PHE A 187 0.82 17.04 10.59
N SER A 188 -0.31 16.32 10.48
CA SER A 188 -1.58 16.92 10.08
C SER A 188 -2.03 18.05 11.02
N LYS A 189 -1.70 17.95 12.33
CA LYS A 189 -2.07 18.91 13.37
C LYS A 189 -1.20 20.17 13.42
N LEU A 190 -0.11 20.22 12.66
CA LEU A 190 0.77 21.40 12.63
C LEU A 190 0.09 22.59 11.95
N ASP A 191 0.45 23.80 12.41
CA ASP A 191 0.04 25.06 11.81
C ASP A 191 0.43 25.08 10.31
N PRO A 192 -0.53 25.39 9.39
CA PRO A 192 -0.25 25.58 7.98
C PRO A 192 0.96 26.49 7.69
N LYS A 193 1.21 27.50 8.52
CA LYS A 193 2.37 28.41 8.40
C LYS A 193 3.70 27.66 8.52
N VAL A 194 3.79 26.71 9.45
CA VAL A 194 5.00 25.89 9.67
C VAL A 194 5.21 24.94 8.50
N LYS A 195 4.14 24.31 8.01
CA LYS A 195 4.20 23.43 6.82
C LYS A 195 4.68 24.19 5.58
N ALA A 196 4.14 25.39 5.35
CA ALA A 196 4.54 26.24 4.23
C ALA A 196 6.00 26.70 4.35
N ALA A 197 6.45 27.05 5.56
CA ALA A 197 7.85 27.43 5.79
C ALA A 197 8.81 26.26 5.56
N PHE A 198 8.45 25.05 6.02
CA PHE A 198 9.23 23.83 5.76
C PHE A 198 9.36 23.56 4.26
N THR A 199 8.26 23.57 3.50
CA THR A 199 8.29 23.33 2.05
C THR A 199 9.16 24.35 1.31
N ARG A 200 9.08 25.64 1.67
CA ARG A 200 9.92 26.68 1.06
C ARG A 200 11.39 26.53 1.39
N ALA A 201 11.71 26.15 2.63
CA ALA A 201 13.08 25.93 3.06
C ALA A 201 13.70 24.73 2.35
N TYR A 202 12.97 23.61 2.23
CA TYR A 202 13.40 22.43 1.49
C TYR A 202 13.70 22.79 0.02
N ASN A 203 12.76 23.44 -0.68
CA ASN A 203 12.96 23.80 -2.10
C ASN A 203 14.11 24.79 -2.36
N LYS A 204 14.64 25.47 -1.34
CA LYS A 204 15.75 26.41 -1.48
C LYS A 204 17.11 25.69 -1.52
N GLU A 205 17.19 24.49 -0.94
CA GLU A 205 18.43 23.73 -0.80
C GLU A 205 18.48 22.60 -1.84
N ALA A 206 19.70 22.18 -2.20
CA ALA A 206 19.90 21.05 -3.10
C ALA A 206 20.10 19.78 -2.26
N HIS A 207 19.27 18.77 -2.50
CA HIS A 207 19.26 17.52 -1.74
C HIS A 207 19.84 16.38 -2.58
N LEU A 208 20.75 15.62 -1.99
CA LEU A 208 21.42 14.48 -2.65
C LEU A 208 20.64 13.18 -2.42
N THR A 209 20.62 12.30 -3.41
CA THR A 209 20.06 10.95 -3.33
C THR A 209 21.17 9.90 -3.55
N PRO A 210 21.05 8.68 -3.00
CA PRO A 210 22.09 7.65 -3.10
C PRO A 210 22.10 6.92 -4.45
N TYR A 211 21.16 7.25 -5.34
CA TYR A 211 21.08 6.76 -6.70
C TYR A 211 20.78 7.91 -7.66
N SER A 212 21.14 7.72 -8.94
CA SER A 212 20.83 8.68 -10.00
C SER A 212 19.33 8.69 -10.25
N LEU A 213 18.69 9.83 -9.99
CA LEU A 213 17.37 10.11 -10.55
C LEU A 213 17.56 10.26 -12.05
N GLN A 214 17.09 9.29 -12.83
CA GLN A 214 17.08 9.43 -14.29
C GLN A 214 16.04 10.48 -14.69
N VAL A 215 16.37 11.75 -14.47
CA VAL A 215 15.69 12.85 -15.13
C VAL A 215 16.25 12.90 -16.54
N VAL A 216 15.70 12.08 -17.43
CA VAL A 216 15.96 12.20 -18.86
C VAL A 216 15.27 13.49 -19.31
N LYS A 217 15.92 14.64 -19.09
CA LYS A 217 15.66 15.82 -19.91
C LYS A 217 16.23 15.49 -21.28
N THR A 218 15.41 14.89 -22.15
CA THR A 218 15.72 14.87 -23.58
C THR A 218 15.79 16.32 -24.04
N SER A 219 16.99 16.89 -24.10
CA SER A 219 17.23 18.10 -24.88
C SER A 219 16.87 17.75 -26.32
N ARG A 220 15.75 18.28 -26.83
CA ARG A 220 15.40 18.18 -28.25
C ARG A 220 16.45 18.94 -29.05
N LEU A 221 17.53 18.26 -29.44
CA LEU A 221 18.34 18.62 -30.60
C LEU A 221 17.66 17.99 -31.81
N SER A 222 17.02 18.85 -32.60
CA SER A 222 16.37 18.52 -33.85
C SER A 222 17.37 18.00 -34.88
N THR A 223 17.13 16.80 -35.45
CA THR A 223 17.38 16.49 -36.87
C THR A 223 16.84 15.10 -37.25
N GLY A 224 15.75 15.06 -38.04
CA GLY A 224 15.43 13.99 -39.00
C GLY A 224 14.52 12.82 -38.52
N PRO A 225 13.66 12.26 -39.40
CA PRO A 225 12.40 11.63 -39.00
C PRO A 225 12.40 10.10 -39.07
N ALA A 226 11.71 9.42 -38.14
CA ALA A 226 10.92 8.21 -38.39
C ALA A 226 10.28 7.64 -37.11
N LEU A 227 8.96 7.43 -37.20
CA LEU A 227 8.16 6.33 -36.61
C LEU A 227 7.79 6.39 -35.12
N ASP A 228 6.66 7.06 -34.89
CA ASP A 228 5.41 6.53 -34.31
C ASP A 228 5.50 5.57 -33.10
N SER A 229 5.12 6.10 -31.93
CA SER A 229 4.52 5.34 -30.84
C SER A 229 3.64 6.30 -30.04
N GLU A 230 2.34 6.23 -30.32
CA GLU A 230 1.27 6.76 -29.48
C GLU A 230 1.42 6.24 -28.04
N TYR A 231 1.35 7.13 -27.06
CA TYR A 231 0.67 7.00 -25.75
C TYR A 231 1.06 8.24 -24.92
N SER A 232 0.37 9.34 -25.21
CA SER A 232 0.41 10.58 -24.43
C SER A 232 -0.69 10.50 -23.38
N GLU A 233 -0.34 10.46 -22.10
CA GLU A 233 -1.25 10.88 -21.03
C GLU A 233 -0.86 12.28 -20.58
N GLU A 234 -1.82 13.19 -20.71
CA GLU A 234 -1.74 14.62 -20.43
C GLU A 234 -1.62 14.88 -18.92
N PHE A 235 -0.58 15.62 -18.53
CA PHE A 235 -0.64 16.49 -17.35
C PHE A 235 -0.41 17.92 -17.82
N GLN A 236 -1.51 18.67 -17.96
CA GLN A 236 -1.49 20.12 -18.04
C GLN A 236 -1.44 20.66 -16.60
N GLU A 237 -0.32 21.28 -16.23
CA GLU A 237 -0.34 22.38 -15.26
C GLU A 237 0.18 23.62 -15.98
N ASP A 238 -0.73 24.57 -16.09
CA ASP A 238 -0.56 25.91 -16.63
C ASP A 238 0.25 26.71 -15.60
N ASP A 239 1.45 27.16 -15.97
CA ASP A 239 2.09 28.25 -15.23
C ASP A 239 2.77 29.22 -16.19
N THR A 240 2.27 30.45 -16.11
CA THR A 240 2.60 31.59 -16.94
C THR A 240 4.03 32.08 -16.72
N GLN A 241 4.63 32.48 -17.84
CA GLN A 241 5.96 33.06 -18.01
C GLN A 241 6.28 34.19 -17.02
N SER A 242 7.50 34.16 -16.46
CA SER A 242 8.33 35.36 -16.34
C SER A 242 9.82 35.02 -16.49
N GLU A 243 10.33 35.48 -17.63
CA GLU A 243 11.65 36.03 -17.97
C GLU A 243 12.97 35.32 -17.58
N LYS A 244 13.78 35.19 -18.63
CA LYS A 244 15.14 34.67 -18.69
C LYS A 244 16.13 35.65 -18.04
N GLU A 245 17.10 35.11 -17.32
CA GLU A 245 18.47 35.63 -17.34
C GLU A 245 19.48 34.48 -17.18
N GLN A 246 20.66 34.70 -17.73
CA GLN A 246 21.57 33.75 -18.37
C GLN A 246 22.48 32.95 -17.42
N ASP A 247 22.78 31.73 -17.88
CA ASP A 247 24.05 30.98 -17.81
C ASP A 247 24.94 31.11 -16.56
N ALA A 248 24.94 30.04 -15.76
CA ALA A 248 26.16 29.48 -15.20
C ALA A 248 26.13 27.95 -15.37
N VAL A 249 26.67 27.50 -16.50
CA VAL A 249 27.04 26.10 -16.72
C VAL A 249 28.24 25.81 -15.83
N GLU A 250 28.00 25.30 -14.63
CA GLU A 250 29.00 24.61 -13.80
C GLU A 250 28.33 24.08 -12.52
N THR A 251 27.82 22.86 -12.57
CA THR A 251 27.68 21.94 -11.41
C THR A 251 27.26 20.57 -11.93
N ASP A 252 28.15 19.92 -12.68
CA ASP A 252 28.12 18.47 -12.80
C ASP A 252 28.88 17.91 -11.59
N ALA A 253 28.14 17.47 -10.57
CA ALA A 253 28.70 17.02 -9.30
C ALA A 253 28.91 15.50 -9.33
N MET A 254 30.02 15.09 -9.93
CA MET A 254 30.61 13.77 -9.75
C MET A 254 31.86 13.91 -8.87
N ILE A 255 31.74 13.45 -7.61
CA ILE A 255 32.76 13.37 -6.55
C ILE A 255 33.35 14.71 -6.12
#